data_AF-A0A8H6A623-F1
#
_entry.id   AF-A0A8H6A623-F1
#
_cell.length_a   1.000
_cell.length_b   1.000
_cell.length_c   1.000
_cell.angle_alpha   90.00
_cell.angle_beta   90.00
_cell.angle_gamma   90.00
#
_symmetry.space_group_name_H-M   'P 1'
#
loop_
_entity.id
_entity.type
_entity.pdbx_description
1 polymer ?
#
loop_
_entity_poly.entity_id
_entity_poly.type
_entity_poly.pdbx_seq_one_letter_code
_entity_poly.pdbx_strand_id
1 'polypeptide(L)'
;MILYIYIVAWLQLALSVVAQLSSDGDLMSFVTLPGVRALKYEVYYKDRDRVSPGYWFVAPYGNIDPEPPSQQYKPYQIGPYIYDGDGACLTS
;
A
#
# COMPACT_ATOMS: atom_id res chain seq x y z
N MET A 1 -22.71 24.74 -37.32
CA MET A 1 -23.38 24.23 -36.11
C MET A 1 -23.32 22.71 -36.01
N ILE A 2 -23.82 21.96 -37.01
CA ILE A 2 -23.81 20.48 -37.01
C ILE A 2 -22.40 19.88 -36.97
N LEU A 3 -21.46 20.39 -37.79
CA LEU A 3 -20.06 19.94 -37.79
C LEU A 3 -19.37 20.13 -36.42
N TYR A 4 -19.68 21.23 -35.73
CA TYR A 4 -19.15 21.53 -34.40
C TYR A 4 -19.64 20.52 -33.36
N ILE A 5 -20.92 20.15 -33.42
CA ILE A 5 -21.51 19.12 -32.55
C ILE A 5 -20.80 17.78 -32.75
N TYR A 6 -20.52 17.39 -34.00
CA TYR A 6 -19.78 16.16 -34.26
C TYR A 6 -18.35 16.21 -33.71
N ILE A 7 -17.63 17.31 -33.91
CA ILE A 7 -16.26 17.47 -33.39
C ILE A 7 -16.24 17.37 -31.87
N VAL A 8 -17.18 18.02 -31.18
CA VAL A 8 -17.29 17.96 -29.72
C VAL A 8 -17.66 16.54 -29.27
N ALA A 9 -18.61 15.88 -29.94
CA ALA A 9 -19.00 14.50 -29.62
C ALA A 9 -17.83 13.52 -29.78
N TRP A 10 -17.05 13.65 -30.85
CA TRP A 10 -15.86 12.84 -31.09
C TRP A 10 -14.76 13.11 -30.06
N LEU A 11 -14.55 14.37 -29.68
CA LEU A 11 -13.59 14.74 -28.64
C LEU A 11 -13.98 14.17 -27.28
N GLN A 12 -15.26 14.24 -26.90
CA GLN A 12 -15.77 13.69 -25.64
C GLN A 12 -15.63 12.16 -25.61
N LEU A 13 -15.90 11.48 -26.73
CA LEU A 13 -15.73 10.04 -26.85
C LEU A 13 -14.25 9.64 -26.71
N ALA A 14 -13.36 10.34 -27.41
CA ALA A 14 -11.92 10.09 -27.32
C ALA A 14 -11.39 10.30 -25.90
N LEU A 15 -11.81 11.38 -25.22
CA LEU A 15 -11.39 11.67 -23.85
C LEU A 15 -11.86 10.61 -22.86
N SER A 16 -13.08 10.10 -23.05
CA SER A 16 -13.66 9.05 -22.19
C SER A 16 -12.91 7.72 -22.34
N VAL A 17 -12.52 7.34 -23.56
CA VAL A 17 -11.71 6.13 -23.82
C VAL A 17 -10.32 6.25 -23.20
N VAL A 18 -9.69 7.43 -23.28
CA VAL A 18 -8.39 7.68 -22.65
C VAL A 18 -8.47 7.60 -21.13
N ALA A 19 -9.53 8.15 -20.52
CA ALA A 19 -9.75 8.07 -19.08
C ALA A 19 -10.02 6.63 -18.58
N GLN A 20 -10.62 5.78 -19.40
CA GLN A 20 -10.82 4.35 -19.08
C GLN A 20 -9.52 3.53 -19.16
N LEU A 21 -8.56 3.94 -20.00
CA LEU A 21 -7.24 3.32 -20.10
C LEU A 21 -6.36 3.62 -18.87
N SER A 22 -6.55 4.78 -18.23
CA SER A 22 -5.98 5.08 -16.91
C SER A 22 -6.80 4.45 -15.78
N SER A 23 -7.14 3.17 -15.92
CA SER A 23 -7.75 2.40 -14.84
C SER A 23 -6.75 2.34 -13.69
N ASP A 24 -7.15 2.89 -12.55
CA ASP A 24 -6.43 2.95 -11.27
C ASP A 24 -6.12 1.57 -10.64
N GLY A 25 -6.32 0.48 -11.41
CA GLY A 25 -6.11 -0.89 -10.96
C GLY A 25 -4.65 -1.24 -10.70
N ASP A 26 -3.71 -0.54 -11.34
CA ASP A 26 -2.26 -0.77 -11.15
C ASP A 26 -1.73 -0.24 -9.81
N LEU A 27 -2.45 0.71 -9.16
CA LEU A 27 -2.15 1.13 -7.79
C LEU A 27 -2.61 0.11 -6.73
N MET A 28 -3.47 -0.84 -7.10
CA MET A 28 -4.12 -1.74 -6.15
C MET A 28 -3.59 -3.18 -6.22
N SER A 29 -2.55 -3.45 -7.03
CA SER A 29 -1.93 -4.78 -7.07
C SER A 29 -0.87 -4.92 -5.97
N PHE A 30 -1.29 -5.39 -4.80
CA PHE A 30 -0.37 -5.82 -3.74
C PHE A 30 0.09 -7.24 -4.05
N VAL A 31 1.32 -7.39 -4.55
CA VAL A 31 1.95 -8.70 -4.73
C VAL A 31 2.98 -8.89 -3.62
N THR A 32 2.64 -9.71 -2.62
CA THR A 32 3.60 -10.16 -1.61
C THR A 32 4.65 -11.05 -2.26
N LEU A 33 5.94 -10.80 -1.99
CA LEU A 33 7.01 -11.65 -2.50
C LEU A 33 6.81 -13.09 -1.99
N PRO A 34 6.67 -14.10 -2.87
CA PRO A 34 6.44 -15.48 -2.45
C PRO A 34 7.56 -15.96 -1.52
N GLY A 35 7.20 -16.42 -0.33
CA GLY A 35 8.16 -16.91 0.67
C GLY A 35 8.62 -15.87 1.70
N VAL A 36 8.28 -14.59 1.53
CA VAL A 36 8.43 -13.59 2.60
C VAL A 36 7.26 -13.74 3.55
N ARG A 37 7.55 -14.07 4.80
CA ARG A 37 6.58 -14.12 5.89
C ARG A 37 6.87 -13.01 6.87
N ALA A 38 5.81 -12.48 7.49
CA ALA A 38 5.98 -11.59 8.62
C ALA A 38 6.85 -12.25 9.70
N LEU A 39 7.77 -11.48 10.26
CA LEU A 39 8.67 -11.94 11.32
C LEU A 39 7.84 -12.19 12.59
N LYS A 40 7.97 -13.35 13.20
CA LYS A 40 7.39 -13.56 14.53
C LYS A 40 8.22 -12.81 15.56
N TYR A 41 7.60 -11.93 16.35
CA TYR A 41 8.25 -11.32 17.49
C TYR A 41 8.08 -12.23 18.72
N GLU A 42 9.19 -12.58 19.37
CA GLU A 42 9.13 -13.27 20.66
C GLU A 42 9.01 -12.26 21.80
N VAL A 43 7.87 -12.30 22.48
CA VAL A 43 7.57 -11.39 23.59
C VAL A 43 7.67 -12.12 24.91
N TYR A 44 8.50 -11.59 25.80
CA TYR A 44 8.69 -12.11 27.14
C TYR A 44 8.14 -11.13 28.17
N TYR A 45 7.17 -11.59 28.94
CA TYR A 45 6.55 -10.82 30.02
C TYR A 45 7.11 -11.25 31.37
N LYS A 46 7.60 -10.29 32.15
CA LYS A 46 7.94 -10.54 33.56
C LYS A 46 6.70 -10.51 34.47
N ASP A 47 5.75 -9.63 34.18
CA ASP A 47 4.50 -9.45 34.92
C ASP A 47 3.43 -8.96 33.94
N ARG A 48 2.48 -9.83 33.58
CA ARG A 48 1.48 -9.60 32.52
C ARG A 48 0.41 -8.59 32.94
N ASP A 49 0.04 -8.58 34.22
CA ASP A 49 -1.06 -7.77 34.76
C ASP A 49 -0.69 -6.27 34.85
N ARG A 50 0.62 -5.96 34.75
CA ARG A 50 1.16 -4.61 34.77
C ARG A 50 1.46 -4.05 33.38
N VAL A 51 1.10 -4.79 32.33
CA VAL A 51 1.30 -4.37 30.94
C VAL A 51 0.06 -3.62 30.46
N SER A 52 0.25 -2.43 29.90
CA SER A 52 -0.83 -1.73 29.21
C SER A 52 -1.21 -2.45 27.92
N PRO A 53 -2.51 -2.62 27.61
CA PRO A 53 -2.93 -3.19 26.34
C PRO A 53 -2.48 -2.30 25.17
N GLY A 54 -2.18 -2.90 24.02
CA GLY A 54 -1.75 -2.17 22.83
C GLY A 54 -1.27 -3.06 21.70
N TYR A 55 -0.89 -2.41 20.61
CA TYR A 55 -0.32 -3.03 19.41
C TYR A 55 1.05 -2.42 19.12
N TRP A 56 1.91 -3.18 18.46
CA TRP A 56 3.19 -2.69 17.98
C TRP A 56 3.15 -2.50 16.47
N PHE A 57 3.47 -1.28 16.04
CA PHE A 57 3.71 -0.93 14.65
C PHE A 57 5.19 -1.05 14.35
N VAL A 58 5.56 -1.96 13.47
CA VAL A 58 6.94 -2.15 13.04
C VAL A 58 7.01 -1.90 11.53
N ALA A 59 7.60 -0.77 11.16
CA ALA A 59 7.91 -0.48 9.77
C ALA A 59 9.28 -1.10 9.39
N PRO A 60 9.43 -1.67 8.19
CA PRO A 60 10.71 -2.20 7.71
C PRO A 60 11.72 -1.10 7.34
N TYR A 61 11.33 0.17 7.43
CA TYR A 61 12.15 1.31 7.07
C TYR A 61 12.80 1.90 8.33
N GLY A 62 14.14 1.86 8.38
CA GLY A 62 14.92 2.50 9.45
C GLY A 62 15.02 4.02 9.32
N ASN A 63 14.57 4.58 8.18
CA ASN A 63 14.43 6.01 7.97
C ASN A 63 12.93 6.34 7.88
N ILE A 64 12.50 7.32 8.68
CA ILE A 64 11.12 7.81 8.70
C ILE A 64 10.91 8.85 7.59
N ASP A 65 11.97 9.51 7.16
CA ASP A 65 11.88 10.49 6.09
C ASP A 65 11.58 9.79 4.77
N PRO A 66 10.54 10.24 4.03
CA PRO A 66 10.25 9.69 2.73
C PRO A 66 11.42 9.97 1.80
N GLU A 67 11.79 8.97 1.01
CA GLU A 67 12.79 9.14 -0.04
C GLU A 67 12.29 10.20 -1.04
N PRO A 68 13.17 11.05 -1.60
CA PRO A 68 12.78 12.06 -2.56
C PRO A 68 11.97 11.44 -3.71
N PRO A 69 10.92 12.13 -4.22
CA PRO A 69 10.14 11.62 -5.33
C PRO A 69 11.05 11.25 -6.50
N SER A 70 10.99 9.99 -6.92
CA SER A 70 11.75 9.48 -8.06
C SER A 70 10.80 8.83 -9.05
N GLN A 71 11.16 8.84 -10.33
CA GLN A 71 10.44 8.06 -11.36
C GLN A 71 10.86 6.59 -11.38
N GLN A 72 11.62 6.13 -10.38
CA GLN A 72 12.08 4.75 -10.32
C GLN A 72 10.97 3.87 -9.74
N TYR A 73 10.55 2.89 -10.53
CA TYR A 73 9.69 1.81 -10.04
C TYR A 73 10.48 0.95 -9.04
N LYS A 74 9.99 0.88 -7.79
CA LYS A 74 10.54 -0.01 -6.75
C LYS A 74 9.52 -1.11 -6.45
N PRO A 75 9.69 -2.32 -7.00
CA PRO A 75 8.81 -3.43 -6.66
C PRO A 75 9.03 -3.88 -5.21
N TYR A 76 8.02 -4.54 -4.63
CA TYR A 76 8.08 -5.19 -3.31
C TYR A 76 8.29 -4.25 -2.12
N GLN A 77 7.72 -3.04 -2.15
CA GLN A 77 7.62 -2.23 -0.93
C GLN A 77 6.72 -2.95 0.09
N ILE A 78 7.23 -3.15 1.30
CA ILE A 78 6.54 -3.84 2.38
C ILE A 78 6.00 -2.78 3.33
N GLY A 79 4.69 -2.79 3.57
CA GLY A 79 4.06 -1.91 4.55
C GLY A 79 4.46 -2.25 6.00
N PRO A 80 4.11 -1.40 6.97
CA PRO A 80 4.32 -1.73 8.37
C PRO A 80 3.51 -2.96 8.77
N TYR A 81 4.10 -3.79 9.64
CA TYR A 81 3.42 -4.90 10.29
C TYR A 81 2.84 -4.46 11.63
N ILE A 82 1.65 -4.97 11.95
CA ILE A 82 1.01 -4.76 13.24
C ILE A 82 1.06 -6.07 14.02
N TYR A 83 1.66 -6.03 15.21
CA TYR A 83 1.71 -7.16 16.14
C TYR A 83 0.81 -6.91 17.34
N ASP A 84 0.17 -7.97 17.81
CA ASP A 84 -0.46 -7.98 19.14
C ASP A 84 0.58 -8.04 20.26
N GLY A 85 0.12 -8.02 21.51
CA GLY A 85 1.00 -8.11 22.67
C GLY A 85 1.81 -9.41 22.72
N ASP A 86 1.31 -10.50 22.16
CA ASP A 86 2.02 -11.79 22.15
C ASP A 86 2.98 -11.94 20.95
N GLY A 87 3.13 -10.89 20.15
CA GLY A 87 4.03 -10.86 19.00
C GLY A 87 3.49 -11.63 17.78
N ALA A 88 2.19 -11.92 17.76
CA ALA A 88 1.53 -12.47 16.59
C ALA A 88 1.23 -11.35 15.58
N CYS A 89 1.63 -11.56 14.33
CA CYS A 89 1.36 -10.61 13.26
C CYS A 89 -0.11 -10.69 12.84
N LEU A 90 -0.77 -9.54 12.78
CA LEU A 90 -2.17 -9.42 12.39
C LEU A 90 -2.35 -8.99 10.93
N THR A 91 -1.28 -8.53 10.28
CA THR A 91 -1.30 -8.02 8.90
C THR A 91 -0.30 -8.75 8.01
N SER A 92 -0.58 -8.86 6.72
CA SER A 92 0.29 -9.45 5.70
C SER A 92 0.41 -8.52 4.50
#